data_AF-A0A7G1HQL9-F1
#
_entry.id   AF-A0A7G1HQL9-F1
#
_cell.length_a   1.000
_cell.length_b   1.000
_cell.length_c   1.000
_cell.angle_alpha   90.00
_cell.angle_beta   90.00
_cell.angle_gamma   90.00
#
_symmetry.space_group_name_H-M   'P 1'
#
loop_
_entity.id
_entity.type
_entity.pdbx_description
1 polymer ?
#
loop_
_entity_poly.entity_id
_entity_poly.type
_entity_poly.pdbx_seq_one_letter_code
_entity_poly.pdbx_strand_id
1 'polypeptide(L)'
;MNENDKEQALKFVRNAQITSYFTPSTDTKLSIIANSMKDAQTFESFNHNLAKHETSPLKITNDAIEEMMCSSSHARVFSILEILYPNLKYKTTTFHIDHIYPKSKFKKENKKLDKDFYECGNHLYNLQLLEGAENIAKKDKDPEVWLKEEYKDNQQAIEEYKERNYIDPTLKLEWENIKEFREKREEAIIKTLKEALLPKS
;
A
#
# COMPACT_ATOMS: atom_id res chain seq x y z
N MET A 1 24.99 15.77 -3.40
CA MET A 1 24.24 14.51 -3.47
C MET A 1 24.01 14.19 -4.93
N ASN A 2 24.59 13.11 -5.43
CA ASN A 2 24.38 12.68 -6.82
C ASN A 2 23.01 11.96 -6.95
N GLU A 3 22.62 11.59 -8.17
CA GLU A 3 21.34 10.90 -8.40
C GLU A 3 21.25 9.54 -7.69
N ASN A 4 22.36 8.79 -7.61
CA ASN A 4 22.39 7.52 -6.87
C ASN A 4 22.12 7.74 -5.36
N ASP A 5 22.74 8.75 -4.74
CA ASP A 5 22.51 9.04 -3.33
C ASP A 5 21.06 9.44 -3.06
N LYS A 6 20.39 10.18 -3.97
CA LYS A 6 18.96 10.49 -3.86
C LYS A 6 18.11 9.22 -3.90
N GLU A 7 18.40 8.32 -4.84
CA GLU A 7 17.70 7.04 -4.96
C GLU A 7 17.90 6.18 -3.69
N GLN A 8 19.13 6.11 -3.18
CA GLN A 8 19.47 5.34 -1.99
C GLN A 8 18.86 5.94 -0.71
N ALA A 9 18.81 7.27 -0.59
CA ALA A 9 18.11 7.93 0.51
C ALA A 9 16.59 7.65 0.45
N LEU A 10 15.99 7.66 -0.73
CA LEU A 10 14.58 7.30 -0.90
C LEU A 10 14.32 5.82 -0.54
N LYS A 11 15.20 4.91 -0.94
CA LYS A 11 15.15 3.49 -0.55
C LYS A 11 15.20 3.33 0.97
N PHE A 12 16.10 4.05 1.65
CA PHE A 12 16.20 4.04 3.11
C PHE A 12 14.88 4.45 3.76
N VAL A 13 14.32 5.60 3.36
CA VAL A 13 13.08 6.14 3.93
C VAL A 13 11.92 5.17 3.71
N ARG A 14 11.75 4.65 2.49
CA ARG A 14 10.71 3.67 2.16
C ARG A 14 10.85 2.40 2.98
N ASN A 15 12.04 1.82 3.05
CA ASN A 15 12.29 0.62 3.84
C ASN A 15 11.95 0.85 5.31
N ALA A 16 12.35 1.99 5.87
CA ALA A 16 12.10 2.30 7.28
C ALA A 16 10.60 2.47 7.57
N GLN A 17 9.85 3.19 6.73
CA GLN A 17 8.41 3.40 6.88
C GLN A 17 7.64 2.08 6.74
N ILE A 18 7.94 1.34 5.68
CA ILE A 18 7.23 0.10 5.34
C ILE A 18 7.48 -1.01 6.35
N THR A 19 8.70 -1.12 6.87
CA THR A 19 9.02 -2.11 7.91
C THR A 19 8.71 -1.60 9.32
N SER A 20 8.22 -0.36 9.46
CA SER A 20 8.03 0.29 10.76
C SER A 20 9.28 0.20 11.64
N TYR A 21 10.46 0.36 11.04
CA TYR A 21 11.76 0.01 11.60
C TYR A 21 12.05 0.67 12.95
N PHE A 22 11.57 1.91 13.13
CA PHE A 22 11.80 2.73 14.31
C PHE A 22 10.78 2.55 15.43
N THR A 23 9.71 1.77 15.20
CA THR A 23 8.64 1.59 16.18
C THR A 23 9.14 0.83 17.43
N PRO A 24 9.82 -0.32 17.31
CA PRO A 24 10.43 -0.97 18.46
C PRO A 24 11.87 -0.48 18.72
N SER A 25 12.23 -0.36 20.01
CA SER A 25 13.62 -0.18 20.46
C SER A 25 14.35 1.00 19.78
N THR A 26 13.68 2.15 19.69
CA THR A 26 14.12 3.32 18.91
C THR A 26 15.55 3.73 19.23
N ASP A 27 15.96 3.81 20.50
CA ASP A 27 17.33 4.19 20.89
C ASP A 27 18.40 3.23 20.34
N THR A 28 18.12 1.92 20.40
CA THR A 28 18.99 0.90 19.81
C THR A 28 19.06 1.07 18.29
N LYS A 29 17.93 1.29 17.62
CA LYS A 29 17.88 1.50 16.16
C LYS A 29 18.65 2.75 15.73
N LEU A 30 18.51 3.85 16.46
CA LEU A 30 19.25 5.09 16.21
C LEU A 30 20.76 4.89 16.39
N SER A 31 21.17 4.14 17.42
CA SER A 31 22.57 3.79 17.66
C SER A 31 23.15 2.95 16.51
N ILE A 32 22.40 1.96 16.04
CA ILE A 32 22.77 1.12 14.89
C ILE A 32 22.97 1.97 13.63
N ILE A 33 22.06 2.92 13.38
CA ILE A 33 22.17 3.85 12.24
C ILE A 33 23.40 4.72 12.37
N ALA A 34 23.63 5.35 13.52
CA ALA A 34 24.79 6.20 13.74
C ALA A 34 26.10 5.43 13.48
N ASN A 35 26.19 4.18 13.96
CA ASN A 35 27.34 3.31 13.71
C ASN A 35 27.46 2.93 12.22
N SER A 36 26.36 2.60 11.57
CA SER A 36 26.35 2.24 10.14
C SER A 36 26.71 3.41 9.22
N MET A 37 26.45 4.64 9.66
CA MET A 37 26.84 5.87 8.95
C MET A 37 28.31 6.23 9.15
N LYS A 38 28.91 5.88 10.29
CA LYS A 38 30.26 6.33 10.69
C LYS A 38 31.34 5.99 9.67
N ASP A 39 31.25 4.80 9.07
CA ASP A 39 32.23 4.29 8.11
C ASP A 39 31.71 4.30 6.65
N ALA A 40 30.50 4.82 6.42
CA ALA A 40 29.88 4.86 5.10
C ALA A 40 30.24 6.16 4.37
N GLN A 41 30.87 6.03 3.19
CA GLN A 41 31.19 7.16 2.33
C GLN A 41 30.04 7.54 1.38
N THR A 42 29.04 6.69 1.25
CA THR A 42 27.88 6.85 0.34
C THR A 42 26.59 6.34 0.99
N PHE A 43 25.42 6.81 0.54
CA PHE A 43 24.14 6.25 1.01
C PHE A 43 23.98 4.77 0.67
N GLU A 44 24.57 4.32 -0.44
CA GLU A 44 24.56 2.92 -0.84
C GLU A 44 25.32 2.04 0.15
N SER A 45 26.54 2.42 0.54
CA SER A 45 27.33 1.69 1.54
C SER A 45 26.64 1.70 2.91
N PHE A 46 26.05 2.84 3.30
CA PHE A 46 25.22 2.95 4.50
C PHE A 46 24.03 1.97 4.50
N ASN A 47 23.25 1.94 3.41
CA ASN A 47 22.13 1.02 3.26
C ASN A 47 22.60 -0.44 3.29
N HIS A 48 23.73 -0.74 2.65
CA HIS A 48 24.31 -2.08 2.65
C HIS A 48 24.70 -2.55 4.05
N ASN A 49 25.33 -1.68 4.84
CA ASN A 49 25.69 -1.96 6.23
C ASN A 49 24.45 -2.23 7.09
N LEU A 50 23.42 -1.38 6.96
CA LEU A 50 22.16 -1.56 7.69
C LEU A 50 21.41 -2.83 7.31
N ALA A 51 21.37 -3.18 6.02
CA ALA A 51 20.68 -4.39 5.55
C ALA A 51 21.33 -5.69 6.07
N LYS A 52 22.62 -5.64 6.41
CA LYS A 52 23.42 -6.76 6.93
C LYS A 52 23.50 -6.81 8.46
N HIS A 53 22.94 -5.85 9.18
CA HIS A 53 22.99 -5.84 10.64
C HIS A 53 22.39 -7.11 11.24
N GLU A 54 23.12 -7.78 12.12
CA GLU A 54 22.81 -9.14 12.60
C GLU A 54 21.44 -9.24 13.28
N THR A 55 21.13 -8.30 14.18
CA THR A 55 19.93 -8.36 15.02
C THR A 55 18.81 -7.43 14.58
N SER A 56 19.07 -6.59 13.58
CA SER A 56 18.17 -5.46 13.24
C SER A 56 18.37 -4.99 11.80
N PRO A 57 18.30 -5.89 10.80
CA PRO A 57 18.53 -5.52 9.42
C PRO A 57 17.43 -4.58 8.93
N LEU A 58 17.80 -3.49 8.24
CA LEU A 58 16.85 -2.67 7.49
C LEU A 58 16.78 -3.17 6.05
N LYS A 59 15.93 -4.16 5.81
CA LYS A 59 15.67 -4.71 4.47
C LYS A 59 14.22 -5.12 4.35
N ILE A 60 13.68 -5.02 3.14
CA ILE A 60 12.37 -5.58 2.80
C ILE A 60 12.59 -6.99 2.27
N THR A 61 11.81 -7.95 2.78
CA THR A 61 11.79 -9.34 2.32
C THR A 61 10.49 -9.62 1.57
N ASN A 62 10.45 -10.73 0.83
CA ASN A 62 9.21 -11.21 0.21
C ASN A 62 8.11 -11.40 1.27
N ASP A 63 8.44 -12.08 2.35
CA ASP A 63 7.50 -12.33 3.47
C ASP A 63 6.96 -11.03 4.05
N ALA A 64 7.82 -10.01 4.22
CA ALA A 64 7.37 -8.71 4.71
C ALA A 64 6.36 -8.06 3.77
N ILE A 65 6.51 -8.21 2.44
CA ILE A 65 5.57 -7.68 1.43
C ILE A 65 4.24 -8.43 1.52
N GLU A 66 4.25 -9.73 1.71
CA GLU A 66 3.02 -10.53 1.85
C GLU A 66 2.28 -10.18 3.14
N GLU A 67 3.00 -10.01 4.26
CA GLU A 67 2.44 -9.56 5.53
C GLU A 67 1.81 -8.16 5.46
N MET A 68 2.25 -7.29 4.53
CA MET A 68 1.66 -5.95 4.35
C MET A 68 0.19 -6.00 3.94
N MET A 69 -0.28 -7.08 3.31
CA MET A 69 -1.66 -7.17 2.82
C MET A 69 -2.67 -7.09 3.96
N CYS A 70 -2.31 -7.63 5.13
CA CYS A 70 -3.12 -7.59 6.34
C CYS A 70 -2.86 -6.34 7.21
N SER A 71 -2.04 -5.38 6.75
CA SER A 71 -1.74 -4.20 7.55
C SER A 71 -2.91 -3.21 7.59
N SER A 72 -3.20 -2.71 8.78
CA SER A 72 -4.21 -1.67 9.04
C SER A 72 -3.62 -0.40 9.68
N SER A 73 -2.29 -0.34 9.84
CA SER A 73 -1.61 0.83 10.40
C SER A 73 -1.63 1.97 9.38
N HIS A 74 -2.33 3.07 9.71
CA HIS A 74 -2.52 4.18 8.78
C HIS A 74 -1.21 4.73 8.21
N ALA A 75 -0.17 4.90 9.04
CA ALA A 75 1.12 5.42 8.58
C ALA A 75 1.80 4.46 7.59
N ARG A 76 1.78 3.16 7.89
CA ARG A 76 2.37 2.11 7.04
C ARG A 76 1.59 1.99 5.73
N VAL A 77 0.26 1.97 5.79
CA VAL A 77 -0.63 1.89 4.64
C VAL A 77 -0.40 3.08 3.70
N PHE A 78 -0.35 4.31 4.21
CA PHE A 78 -0.16 5.49 3.37
C PHE A 78 1.14 5.40 2.57
N SER A 79 2.26 5.06 3.22
CA SER A 79 3.56 4.91 2.54
C SER A 79 3.55 3.79 1.49
N ILE A 80 2.82 2.69 1.73
CA ILE A 80 2.65 1.63 0.74
C ILE A 80 1.84 2.13 -0.46
N LEU A 81 0.74 2.84 -0.22
CA LEU A 81 -0.08 3.42 -1.28
C LEU A 81 0.71 4.45 -2.09
N GLU A 82 1.55 5.30 -1.50
CA GLU A 82 2.40 6.23 -2.26
C GLU A 82 3.34 5.53 -3.25
N ILE A 83 3.77 4.30 -2.96
CA ILE A 83 4.58 3.47 -3.86
C ILE A 83 3.72 2.89 -4.98
N LEU A 84 2.51 2.45 -4.67
CA LEU A 84 1.54 1.93 -5.63
C LEU A 84 0.99 3.03 -6.56
N TYR A 85 0.94 4.28 -6.10
CA TYR A 85 0.38 5.39 -6.85
C TYR A 85 1.44 6.47 -7.14
N PRO A 86 2.54 6.15 -7.86
CA PRO A 86 3.67 7.06 -8.03
C PRO A 86 3.32 8.28 -8.91
N ASN A 87 2.26 8.18 -9.71
CA ASN A 87 1.86 9.19 -10.69
C ASN A 87 0.86 10.23 -10.15
N LEU A 88 0.40 10.09 -8.90
CA LEU A 88 -0.53 11.04 -8.30
C LEU A 88 0.15 12.37 -7.98
N LYS A 89 -0.60 13.47 -8.13
CA LYS A 89 -0.10 14.83 -7.94
C LYS A 89 -0.25 15.31 -6.49
N TYR A 90 0.45 14.65 -5.57
CA TYR A 90 0.38 14.93 -4.12
C TYR A 90 0.66 16.39 -3.72
N LYS A 91 1.38 17.16 -4.56
CA LYS A 91 1.68 18.58 -4.30
C LYS A 91 0.49 19.51 -4.52
N THR A 92 -0.44 19.13 -5.38
CA THR A 92 -1.54 20.00 -5.82
C THR A 92 -2.92 19.44 -5.48
N THR A 93 -3.00 18.16 -5.16
CA THR A 93 -4.25 17.45 -4.92
C THR A 93 -4.16 16.69 -3.60
N THR A 94 -5.19 16.84 -2.76
CA THR A 94 -5.32 16.09 -1.51
C THR A 94 -5.98 14.75 -1.79
N PHE A 95 -5.28 13.68 -1.43
CA PHE A 95 -5.79 12.31 -1.50
C PHE A 95 -6.07 11.78 -0.09
N HIS A 96 -7.14 11.00 0.03
CA HIS A 96 -7.51 10.29 1.25
C HIS A 96 -7.38 8.79 1.03
N ILE A 97 -7.13 8.07 2.12
CA ILE A 97 -7.26 6.61 2.12
C ILE A 97 -8.75 6.29 2.13
N ASP A 98 -9.25 5.74 1.02
CA ASP A 98 -10.63 5.27 0.87
C ASP A 98 -10.69 3.75 1.06
N HIS A 99 -11.82 3.30 1.62
CA HIS A 99 -12.19 1.88 1.65
C HIS A 99 -13.01 1.55 0.41
N ILE A 100 -12.46 0.75 -0.53
CA ILE A 100 -13.12 0.39 -1.80
C ILE A 100 -14.52 -0.16 -1.52
N TYR A 101 -14.59 -1.22 -0.74
CA TYR A 101 -15.81 -1.67 -0.07
C TYR A 101 -15.98 -0.92 1.25
N PRO A 102 -17.15 -0.31 1.52
CA PRO A 102 -17.38 0.46 2.74
C PRO A 102 -17.11 -0.36 4.01
N LYS A 103 -16.15 0.10 4.83
CA LYS A 103 -15.82 -0.52 6.13
C LYS A 103 -17.06 -0.77 7.00
N SER A 104 -18.02 0.17 7.00
CA SER A 104 -19.25 0.08 7.79
C SER A 104 -20.16 -1.10 7.43
N LYS A 105 -19.91 -1.78 6.30
CA LYS A 105 -20.64 -2.94 5.80
C LYS A 105 -19.90 -4.27 6.04
N PHE A 106 -18.72 -4.25 6.67
CA PHE A 106 -18.00 -5.43 7.12
C PHE A 106 -18.54 -5.94 8.46
N LYS A 107 -19.78 -6.43 8.46
CA LYS A 107 -20.52 -6.82 9.67
C LYS A 107 -21.58 -7.87 9.38
N LYS A 108 -22.09 -8.49 10.45
CA LYS A 108 -23.05 -9.61 10.43
C LYS A 108 -24.33 -9.30 9.66
N GLU A 109 -24.75 -8.04 9.63
CA GLU A 109 -25.98 -7.61 8.95
C GLU A 109 -25.86 -7.67 7.42
N ASN A 110 -24.63 -7.64 6.90
CA ASN A 110 -24.38 -7.83 5.47
C ASN A 110 -24.41 -9.33 5.13
N LYS A 111 -25.58 -9.84 4.79
CA LYS A 111 -25.80 -11.27 4.48
C LYS A 111 -25.05 -11.77 3.24
N LYS A 112 -24.57 -10.86 2.38
CA LYS A 112 -23.79 -11.18 1.17
C LYS A 112 -22.30 -11.36 1.47
N LEU A 113 -21.84 -10.85 2.61
CA LEU A 113 -20.45 -10.92 3.02
C LEU A 113 -20.18 -12.21 3.79
N ASP A 114 -19.14 -12.92 3.36
CA ASP A 114 -18.61 -14.06 4.10
C ASP A 114 -18.09 -13.62 5.47
N LYS A 115 -18.38 -14.41 6.51
CA LYS A 115 -18.01 -14.15 7.90
C LYS A 115 -16.49 -14.04 8.07
N ASP A 116 -15.72 -14.73 7.24
CA ASP A 116 -14.26 -14.70 7.27
C ASP A 116 -13.68 -13.31 6.98
N PHE A 117 -14.49 -12.41 6.38
CA PHE A 117 -14.07 -11.07 6.02
C PHE A 117 -14.44 -9.99 7.05
N TYR A 118 -15.22 -10.28 8.10
CA TYR A 118 -15.71 -9.23 9.03
C TYR A 118 -14.59 -8.36 9.65
N GLU A 119 -13.43 -8.95 9.92
CA GLU A 119 -12.28 -8.22 10.48
C GLU A 119 -11.31 -7.69 9.41
N CYS A 120 -11.55 -8.01 8.13
CA CYS A 120 -10.65 -7.70 7.03
C CYS A 120 -10.91 -6.33 6.37
N GLY A 121 -11.96 -5.61 6.78
CA GLY A 121 -12.35 -4.34 6.14
C GLY A 121 -11.28 -3.24 6.14
N ASN A 122 -10.29 -3.30 7.03
CA ASN A 122 -9.17 -2.35 7.11
C ASN A 122 -7.87 -2.86 6.47
N HIS A 123 -7.88 -4.04 5.84
CA HIS A 123 -6.69 -4.59 5.20
C HIS A 123 -6.40 -3.89 3.87
N LEU A 124 -5.14 -3.90 3.45
CA LEU A 124 -4.65 -3.15 2.29
C LEU A 124 -5.38 -3.49 0.98
N TYR A 125 -5.84 -4.73 0.81
CA TYR A 125 -6.63 -5.14 -0.35
C TYR A 125 -7.94 -4.33 -0.50
N ASN A 126 -8.43 -3.71 0.58
CA ASN A 126 -9.62 -2.86 0.57
C ASN A 126 -9.30 -1.36 0.59
N LEU A 127 -8.02 -0.96 0.54
CA LEU A 127 -7.60 0.44 0.65
C LEU A 127 -7.07 0.98 -0.68
N GLN A 128 -7.40 2.23 -0.99
CA GLN A 128 -6.90 2.96 -2.16
C GLN A 128 -6.69 4.44 -1.83
N LEU A 129 -5.99 5.16 -2.70
CA LEU A 129 -5.98 6.62 -2.66
C LEU A 129 -7.06 7.17 -3.58
N LEU A 130 -7.91 8.03 -3.02
CA LEU A 130 -9.00 8.69 -3.74
C LEU A 130 -8.93 10.20 -3.49
N GLU A 131 -9.24 11.01 -4.51
CA GLU A 131 -9.25 12.46 -4.35
C GLU A 131 -10.28 12.88 -3.28
N GLY A 132 -9.97 13.90 -2.48
CA GLY A 132 -10.83 14.26 -1.34
C GLY A 132 -12.28 14.59 -1.70
N ALA A 133 -12.51 15.28 -2.83
CA ALA A 133 -13.87 15.57 -3.29
C ALA A 133 -14.62 14.29 -3.69
N GLU A 134 -13.96 13.39 -4.44
CA GLU A 134 -14.51 12.10 -4.85
C GLU A 134 -14.82 11.22 -3.62
N ASN A 135 -13.91 11.16 -2.65
CA ASN A 135 -14.09 10.40 -1.41
C ASN A 135 -15.28 10.89 -0.58
N ILE A 136 -15.47 12.21 -0.47
CA ILE A 136 -16.63 12.81 0.20
C ILE A 136 -17.94 12.47 -0.52
N ALA A 137 -17.93 12.40 -1.85
CA ALA A 137 -19.10 12.02 -2.65
C ALA A 137 -19.42 10.53 -2.58
N LYS A 138 -18.39 9.67 -2.54
CA LYS A 138 -18.50 8.20 -2.51
C LYS A 138 -19.19 7.68 -1.25
N LYS A 139 -18.82 8.18 -0.06
CA LYS A 139 -19.38 7.77 1.24
C LYS A 139 -19.38 6.24 1.43
N ASP A 140 -20.51 5.65 1.80
CA ASP A 140 -20.73 4.22 2.05
C ASP A 140 -21.40 3.50 0.88
N LYS A 141 -21.34 4.06 -0.33
CA LYS A 141 -21.81 3.40 -1.55
C LYS A 141 -21.01 2.13 -1.83
N ASP A 142 -21.70 1.11 -2.31
CA ASP A 142 -21.03 -0.10 -2.79
C ASP A 142 -20.21 0.23 -4.04
N PRO A 143 -19.01 -0.34 -4.21
CA PRO A 143 -18.06 0.08 -5.24
C PRO A 143 -18.63 -0.08 -6.66
N GLU A 144 -19.36 -1.16 -6.94
CA GLU A 144 -19.99 -1.38 -8.24
C GLU A 144 -21.05 -0.31 -8.57
N VAL A 145 -21.83 0.13 -7.57
CA VAL A 145 -22.85 1.18 -7.74
C VAL A 145 -22.16 2.53 -7.94
N TRP A 146 -21.18 2.85 -7.09
CA TRP A 146 -20.46 4.11 -7.15
C TRP A 146 -19.72 4.28 -8.49
N LEU A 147 -19.04 3.25 -8.99
CA LEU A 147 -18.32 3.34 -10.28
C LEU A 147 -19.28 3.60 -11.44
N LYS A 148 -20.45 2.96 -11.46
CA LYS A 148 -21.46 3.20 -12.50
C LYS A 148 -22.01 4.62 -12.46
N GLU A 149 -22.28 5.15 -11.27
CA GLU A 149 -22.75 6.53 -11.12
C GLU A 149 -21.67 7.55 -11.51
N GLU A 150 -20.45 7.39 -11.01
CA GLU A 150 -19.33 8.32 -11.24
C GLU A 150 -18.97 8.40 -12.72
N TYR A 151 -18.89 7.25 -13.38
CA TYR A 151 -18.51 7.15 -14.79
C TYR A 151 -19.70 7.09 -15.75
N LYS A 152 -20.93 7.30 -15.26
CA LYS A 152 -22.18 7.32 -16.07
C LYS A 152 -22.32 6.07 -16.94
N ASP A 153 -22.09 4.90 -16.35
CA ASP A 153 -22.09 3.59 -17.01
C ASP A 153 -21.09 3.46 -18.19
N ASN A 154 -20.07 4.32 -18.27
CA ASN A 154 -19.00 4.18 -19.25
C ASN A 154 -18.08 3.02 -18.85
N GLN A 155 -18.28 1.87 -19.48
CA GLN A 155 -17.55 0.64 -19.20
C GLN A 155 -16.03 0.79 -19.35
N GLN A 156 -15.56 1.50 -20.39
CA GLN A 156 -14.12 1.69 -20.61
C GLN A 156 -13.50 2.50 -19.47
N ALA A 157 -14.14 3.60 -19.05
CA ALA A 157 -13.63 4.43 -17.97
C ALA A 157 -13.62 3.69 -16.61
N ILE A 158 -14.58 2.80 -16.39
CA ILE A 158 -14.64 1.92 -15.22
C ILE A 158 -13.51 0.89 -15.24
N GLU A 159 -13.22 0.29 -16.40
CA GLU A 159 -12.11 -0.64 -16.56
C GLU A 159 -10.76 0.05 -16.33
N GLU A 160 -10.55 1.24 -16.93
CA GLU A 160 -9.36 2.07 -16.70
C GLU A 160 -9.22 2.49 -15.22
N TYR A 161 -10.34 2.73 -14.52
CA TYR A 161 -10.35 2.95 -13.07
C TYR A 161 -9.86 1.73 -12.30
N LYS A 162 -10.35 0.55 -12.67
CA LYS A 162 -9.99 -0.69 -11.98
C LYS A 162 -8.51 -0.99 -12.17
N GLU A 163 -8.01 -0.90 -13.40
CA GLU A 163 -6.61 -1.15 -13.73
C GLU A 163 -5.65 -0.25 -12.94
N ARG A 164 -5.89 1.07 -12.93
CA ARG A 164 -5.04 2.02 -12.17
C ARG A 164 -5.09 1.82 -10.65
N ASN A 165 -6.07 1.07 -10.15
CA ASN A 165 -6.25 0.76 -8.72
C ASN A 165 -5.95 -0.70 -8.36
N TYR A 166 -5.27 -1.43 -9.26
CA TYR A 166 -4.91 -2.84 -9.06
C TYR A 166 -6.12 -3.76 -8.91
N ILE A 167 -7.22 -3.44 -9.58
CA ILE A 167 -8.45 -4.22 -9.61
C ILE A 167 -8.57 -4.85 -10.99
N ASP A 168 -8.98 -6.12 -11.05
CA ASP A 168 -9.29 -6.78 -12.32
C ASP A 168 -10.41 -6.01 -13.06
N PRO A 169 -10.17 -5.52 -14.29
CA PRO A 169 -11.14 -4.71 -15.04
C PRO A 169 -12.46 -5.45 -15.30
N THR A 170 -12.39 -6.77 -15.46
CA THR A 170 -13.54 -7.63 -15.79
C THR A 170 -14.34 -8.05 -14.56
N LEU A 171 -13.77 -7.93 -13.35
CA LEU A 171 -14.41 -8.37 -12.12
C LEU A 171 -15.50 -7.38 -11.68
N LYS A 172 -16.72 -7.89 -11.44
CA LYS A 172 -17.80 -7.10 -10.83
C LYS A 172 -17.58 -6.97 -9.32
N LEU A 173 -17.64 -5.75 -8.79
CA LEU A 173 -17.34 -5.45 -7.39
C LEU A 173 -18.58 -5.61 -6.48
N GLU A 174 -19.30 -6.70 -6.68
CA GLU A 174 -20.39 -7.13 -5.80
C GLU A 174 -19.81 -7.79 -4.54
N TRP A 175 -20.58 -7.85 -3.46
CA TRP A 175 -20.11 -8.41 -2.17
C TRP A 175 -19.83 -9.91 -2.26
N GLU A 176 -20.57 -10.61 -3.09
CA GLU A 176 -20.42 -12.04 -3.38
C GLU A 176 -19.05 -12.36 -4.01
N ASN A 177 -18.43 -11.38 -4.69
CA ASN A 177 -17.13 -11.53 -5.35
C ASN A 177 -15.95 -11.03 -4.49
N ILE A 178 -16.18 -10.66 -3.22
CA ILE A 178 -15.14 -10.06 -2.37
C ILE A 178 -13.90 -10.94 -2.21
N LYS A 179 -14.07 -12.27 -2.23
CA LYS A 179 -12.97 -13.22 -2.16
C LYS A 179 -12.09 -13.15 -3.39
N GLU A 180 -12.68 -13.26 -4.58
CA GLU A 180 -11.96 -13.15 -5.85
C GLU A 180 -11.32 -11.76 -6.00
N PHE A 181 -12.02 -10.71 -5.59
CA PHE A 181 -11.49 -9.34 -5.55
C PHE A 181 -10.23 -9.25 -4.70
N ARG A 182 -10.27 -9.79 -3.47
CA ARG A 182 -9.12 -9.79 -2.57
C ARG A 182 -7.94 -10.56 -3.18
N GLU A 183 -8.17 -11.77 -3.64
CA GLU A 183 -7.12 -12.64 -4.20
C GLU A 183 -6.41 -11.96 -5.38
N LYS A 184 -7.18 -11.49 -6.38
CA LYS A 184 -6.62 -10.85 -7.58
C LYS A 184 -5.92 -9.53 -7.27
N ARG A 185 -6.49 -8.72 -6.38
CA ARG A 185 -5.92 -7.42 -6.01
C ARG A 185 -4.65 -7.57 -5.17
N GLU A 186 -4.63 -8.48 -4.20
CA GLU A 186 -3.43 -8.78 -3.41
C GLU A 186 -2.31 -9.29 -4.32
N GLU A 187 -2.58 -10.19 -5.27
CA GLU A 187 -1.59 -10.66 -6.24
C GLU A 187 -0.98 -9.49 -7.06
N ALA A 188 -1.83 -8.61 -7.60
CA ALA A 188 -1.40 -7.46 -8.38
C ALA A 188 -0.56 -6.46 -7.56
N ILE A 189 -0.98 -6.18 -6.32
CA ILE A 189 -0.25 -5.32 -5.38
C ILE A 189 1.09 -5.94 -5.00
N ILE A 190 1.11 -7.21 -4.60
CA ILE A 190 2.35 -7.92 -4.20
C ILE A 190 3.35 -7.91 -5.34
N LYS A 191 2.92 -8.23 -6.56
CA LYS A 191 3.77 -8.20 -7.75
C LYS A 191 4.40 -6.83 -7.94
N THR A 192 3.60 -5.77 -7.89
CA THR A 192 4.04 -4.39 -8.06
C THR A 192 5.03 -3.96 -6.96
N LEU A 193 4.74 -4.31 -5.70
CA LEU A 193 5.63 -3.99 -4.58
C LEU A 193 6.95 -4.75 -4.68
N LYS A 194 6.94 -6.01 -5.10
CA LYS A 194 8.16 -6.80 -5.34
C LYS A 194 9.02 -6.13 -6.42
N GLU A 195 8.42 -5.71 -7.54
CA GLU A 195 9.11 -4.99 -8.63
C GLU A 195 9.67 -3.63 -8.19
N ALA A 196 8.97 -2.91 -7.31
CA ALA A 196 9.36 -1.58 -6.86
C ALA A 196 10.39 -1.57 -5.72
N LEU A 197 10.39 -2.59 -4.85
CA LEU A 197 11.12 -2.58 -3.58
C LEU A 197 12.26 -3.60 -3.51
N LEU A 198 12.19 -4.69 -4.28
CA LEU A 198 13.24 -5.70 -4.27
C LEU A 198 14.31 -5.38 -5.33
N PRO A 199 15.56 -5.80 -5.11
CA PRO A 199 16.61 -5.68 -6.12
C PRO A 199 16.20 -6.39 -7.41
N LYS A 200 16.43 -5.74 -8.56
CA LYS A 200 16.31 -6.41 -9.85
C LYS A 200 17.39 -7.50 -9.92
N SER A 201 16.97 -8.73 -10.19
CA SER A 201 17.89 -9.86 -10.41
C SER A 201 18.63 -9.71 -11.73
#